data_AF-A0A4Q9FHK6-F1
#
_entry.id   AF-A0A4Q9FHK6-F1
#
_cell.length_a   1.000
_cell.length_b   1.000
_cell.length_c   1.000
_cell.angle_alpha   90.00
_cell.angle_beta   90.00
_cell.angle_gamma   90.00
#
_symmetry.space_group_name_H-M   'P 1'
#
loop_
_entity.id
_entity.type
_entity.pdbx_description
1 polymer ?
#
loop_
_entity_poly.entity_id
_entity_poly.type
_entity_poly.pdbx_seq_one_letter_code
_entity_poly.pdbx_strand_id
1 'polypeptide(L)'
;MKKNRLRLNKKQLHLKAYSMSEILIVLCIIGILIYLVVPNQTSVVTSAKSIEAQNMLSMIHGLEKSHFYRHSKYTADFDELGFEEALTIDKGGQAVYKIEVTEASLNTFKATATALQDFDGDGIYNTWEINQDRILKEIVKD
;
A
#
# COMPACT_ATOMS: atom_id res chain seq x y z
N MET A 1 41.92 -78.63 -24.62
CA MET A 1 41.13 -77.46 -25.06
C MET A 1 41.53 -76.24 -24.23
N LYS A 2 42.21 -75.24 -24.82
CA LYS A 2 42.61 -73.99 -24.14
C LYS A 2 41.47 -72.97 -24.23
N LYS A 3 40.90 -72.53 -23.10
CA LYS A 3 39.93 -71.43 -23.04
C LYS A 3 40.67 -70.11 -22.92
N ASN A 4 40.72 -69.33 -24.00
CA ASN A 4 41.18 -67.94 -23.99
C ASN A 4 40.15 -67.06 -23.28
N ARG A 5 40.54 -66.44 -22.16
CA ARG A 5 39.74 -65.41 -21.48
C ARG A 5 40.06 -64.05 -22.12
N LEU A 6 39.14 -63.54 -22.93
CA LEU A 6 39.19 -62.17 -23.46
C LEU A 6 38.97 -61.18 -22.30
N ARG A 7 39.99 -60.38 -21.98
CA ARG A 7 39.88 -59.23 -21.07
C ARG A 7 39.23 -58.08 -21.83
N LEU A 8 37.95 -57.78 -21.57
CA LEU A 8 37.31 -56.56 -22.07
C LEU A 8 37.91 -55.35 -21.34
N ASN A 9 38.64 -54.53 -22.09
CA ASN A 9 39.19 -53.27 -21.63
C ASN A 9 38.04 -52.24 -21.55
N LYS A 10 37.55 -51.96 -20.34
CA LYS A 10 36.44 -51.02 -20.09
C LYS A 10 36.96 -49.59 -20.30
N LYS A 11 36.76 -49.02 -21.49
CA LYS A 11 37.02 -47.58 -21.73
C LYS A 11 36.12 -46.77 -20.78
N GLN A 12 36.72 -45.95 -19.92
CA GLN A 12 35.96 -45.07 -19.02
C GLN A 12 35.24 -44.02 -19.86
N LEU A 13 33.91 -44.08 -19.87
CA LEU A 13 33.05 -43.07 -20.49
C LEU A 13 32.97 -41.88 -19.54
N HIS A 14 33.74 -40.83 -19.82
CA HIS A 14 33.65 -39.57 -19.11
C HIS A 14 32.42 -38.83 -19.62
N LEU A 15 31.51 -38.50 -18.71
CA LEU A 15 30.36 -37.64 -18.97
C LEU A 15 30.78 -36.20 -18.69
N LYS A 16 30.40 -35.27 -19.58
CA LYS A 16 30.55 -33.84 -19.30
C LYS A 16 29.63 -33.49 -18.13
N ALA A 17 30.22 -33.01 -17.03
CA ALA A 17 29.50 -32.60 -15.83
C ALA A 17 30.08 -31.28 -15.32
N TYR A 18 29.25 -30.51 -14.63
CA TYR A 18 29.68 -29.28 -13.95
C TYR A 18 30.33 -29.61 -12.61
N SER A 19 31.31 -28.80 -12.22
CA SER A 19 31.93 -28.87 -10.90
C SER A 19 31.00 -28.32 -9.82
N MET A 20 31.17 -28.83 -8.59
CA MET A 20 30.43 -28.35 -7.43
C MET A 20 30.62 -26.85 -7.19
N SER A 21 31.83 -26.33 -7.43
CA SER A 21 32.17 -24.92 -7.28
C SER A 21 31.48 -24.04 -8.32
N GLU A 22 31.35 -24.49 -9.58
CA GLU A 22 30.62 -23.75 -10.61
C GLU A 22 29.14 -23.61 -10.23
N ILE A 23 28.52 -24.69 -9.74
CA ILE A 23 27.11 -24.65 -9.30
C ILE A 23 26.95 -23.73 -8.07
N LEU A 24 27.88 -23.76 -7.12
CA LEU A 24 27.85 -22.89 -5.93
C LEU A 24 27.94 -21.41 -6.28
N ILE A 25 28.84 -21.04 -7.20
CA ILE A 25 29.01 -19.65 -7.63
C ILE A 25 27.74 -19.15 -8.33
N VAL A 26 27.14 -19.97 -9.20
CA VAL A 26 25.88 -19.63 -9.89
C VAL A 26 24.74 -19.41 -8.90
N LEU A 27 24.59 -20.30 -7.91
CA LEU A 27 23.57 -20.17 -6.87
C LEU A 27 23.74 -18.89 -6.04
N CYS A 28 24.98 -18.55 -5.69
CA CYS A 28 25.32 -17.33 -4.98
C CYS A 28 24.92 -16.07 -5.78
N ILE A 29 25.26 -16.02 -7.08
CA ILE A 29 24.91 -14.89 -7.95
C ILE A 29 23.39 -14.75 -8.10
N ILE A 30 22.67 -15.86 -8.29
CA ILE A 30 21.19 -15.84 -8.38
C ILE A 30 20.58 -15.33 -7.06
N GLY A 31 21.11 -15.73 -5.91
CA GLY A 31 20.65 -15.25 -4.61
C GLY A 31 20.80 -13.74 -4.43
N ILE A 32 21.94 -13.18 -4.83
CA ILE A 32 22.19 -11.71 -4.78
C ILE A 32 21.23 -10.98 -5.73
N LEU A 33 21.02 -11.50 -6.94
CA LEU A 33 20.11 -10.89 -7.91
C LEU A 33 18.66 -10.86 -7.41
N ILE A 34 18.18 -11.97 -6.82
CA ILE A 34 16.83 -11.99 -6.23
C ILE A 34 16.73 -10.96 -5.10
N TYR A 35 17.74 -10.87 -4.23
CA TYR A 35 17.73 -9.92 -3.12
C TYR A 35 17.68 -8.46 -3.59
N LEU A 36 18.43 -8.09 -4.63
CA LEU A 36 18.40 -6.74 -5.20
C LEU A 36 17.09 -6.43 -5.94
N VAL A 37 16.44 -7.46 -6.49
CA VAL A 37 15.23 -7.30 -7.30
C VAL A 37 13.98 -7.20 -6.45
N VAL A 38 13.93 -7.79 -5.24
CA VAL A 38 12.74 -7.71 -4.38
C VAL A 38 12.46 -6.25 -4.02
N PRO A 39 11.43 -5.62 -4.62
CA PRO A 39 11.10 -4.24 -4.32
C PRO A 39 10.35 -4.18 -2.98
N ASN A 40 10.52 -3.09 -2.24
CA ASN A 40 9.73 -2.85 -1.03
C ASN A 40 8.32 -2.40 -1.42
N GLN A 41 7.38 -3.35 -1.46
CA GLN A 41 6.00 -3.15 -1.91
C GLN A 41 5.11 -2.39 -0.91
N THR A 42 5.61 -2.06 0.29
CA THR A 42 4.79 -1.39 1.31
C THR A 42 4.36 0.01 0.87
N SER A 43 5.28 0.81 0.31
CA SER A 43 5.02 2.20 -0.09
C SER A 43 3.95 2.35 -1.19
N VAL A 44 3.80 1.36 -2.09
CA VAL A 44 2.76 1.43 -3.12
C VAL A 44 1.37 1.10 -2.57
N VAL A 45 1.30 0.28 -1.52
CA VAL A 45 0.03 -0.06 -0.85
C VAL A 45 -0.45 1.10 0.01
N THR A 46 0.44 1.74 0.77
CA THR A 46 0.09 2.95 1.56
C THR A 46 -0.36 4.08 0.65
N SER A 47 0.37 4.31 -0.45
CA SER A 47 -0.02 5.30 -1.47
C SER A 47 -1.41 5.02 -2.08
N ALA A 48 -1.73 3.75 -2.36
CA ALA A 48 -3.04 3.38 -2.89
C ALA A 48 -4.17 3.61 -1.88
N LYS A 49 -3.94 3.32 -0.59
CA LYS A 49 -4.89 3.60 0.48
C LYS A 49 -5.07 5.12 0.69
N SER A 50 -3.99 5.91 0.61
CA SER A 50 -4.07 7.37 0.68
C SER A 50 -4.93 8.00 -0.42
N ILE A 51 -5.06 7.35 -1.60
CA ILE A 51 -5.98 7.81 -2.66
C ILE A 51 -7.44 7.70 -2.20
N GLU A 52 -7.79 6.68 -1.41
CA GLU A 52 -9.13 6.56 -0.82
C GLU A 52 -9.44 7.76 0.08
N ALA A 53 -8.53 8.11 1.00
CA ALA A 53 -8.67 9.27 1.86
C ALA A 53 -8.83 10.57 1.07
N GLN A 54 -7.98 10.79 0.07
CA GLN A 54 -8.03 11.98 -0.79
C GLN A 54 -9.36 12.08 -1.56
N ASN A 55 -9.88 10.95 -2.03
CA ASN A 55 -11.17 10.89 -2.74
C ASN A 55 -12.33 11.23 -1.79
N MET A 56 -12.37 10.65 -0.59
CA MET A 56 -13.44 10.93 0.36
C MET A 56 -13.38 12.38 0.87
N LEU A 57 -12.19 12.91 1.18
CA LEU A 57 -12.01 14.32 1.53
C LEU A 57 -12.42 15.26 0.39
N SER A 58 -12.11 14.91 -0.87
CA SER A 58 -12.57 15.67 -2.04
C SER A 58 -14.10 15.63 -2.19
N MET A 59 -14.73 14.52 -1.85
CA MET A 59 -16.20 14.40 -1.85
C MET A 59 -16.81 15.32 -0.79
N ILE A 60 -16.26 15.32 0.43
CA ILE A 60 -16.70 16.23 1.50
C ILE A 60 -16.54 17.69 1.08
N HIS A 61 -15.41 18.07 0.48
CA HIS A 61 -15.23 19.44 -0.04
C HIS A 61 -16.32 19.83 -1.03
N GLY A 62 -16.69 18.93 -1.93
CA GLY A 62 -17.79 19.14 -2.88
C GLY A 62 -19.14 19.32 -2.18
N LEU A 63 -19.43 18.49 -1.18
CA LEU A 63 -20.67 18.56 -0.40
C LEU A 63 -20.74 19.84 0.44
N GLU A 64 -19.66 20.19 1.14
CA GLU A 64 -19.52 21.42 1.92
C GLU A 64 -19.71 22.66 1.07
N LYS A 65 -19.10 22.68 -0.12
CA LYS A 65 -19.30 23.78 -1.06
C LYS A 65 -20.75 23.88 -1.53
N SER A 66 -21.41 22.74 -1.76
CA SER A 66 -22.84 22.71 -2.10
C SER A 66 -23.71 23.22 -0.95
N HIS A 67 -23.43 22.78 0.27
CA HIS A 67 -24.11 23.22 1.48
C HIS A 67 -23.91 24.72 1.72
N PHE A 68 -22.69 25.23 1.57
CA PHE A 68 -22.39 26.65 1.65
C PHE A 68 -23.20 27.47 0.64
N TYR A 69 -23.38 26.99 -0.60
CA TYR A 69 -24.23 27.69 -1.57
C TYR A 69 -25.72 27.70 -1.21
N ARG A 70 -26.20 26.74 -0.40
CA ARG A 70 -27.60 26.68 0.03
C ARG A 70 -27.85 27.44 1.34
N HIS A 71 -26.93 27.35 2.29
CA HIS A 71 -27.12 27.82 3.66
C HIS A 71 -26.14 28.91 4.08
N SER A 72 -25.19 29.30 3.21
CA SER A 72 -24.16 30.33 3.46
C SER A 72 -23.29 30.06 4.70
N LYS A 73 -23.16 28.79 5.08
CA LYS A 73 -22.31 28.32 6.18
C LYS A 73 -21.78 26.91 5.87
N TYR A 74 -20.61 26.59 6.40
CA TYR A 74 -20.13 25.21 6.49
C TYR A 74 -20.73 24.53 7.72
N THR A 75 -20.74 23.19 7.75
CA THR A 75 -21.33 22.43 8.87
C THR A 75 -20.44 21.26 9.26
N ALA A 76 -20.36 20.96 10.55
CA ALA A 76 -19.65 19.76 11.01
C ALA A 76 -20.55 18.52 10.98
N ASP A 77 -21.84 18.69 10.68
CA ASP A 77 -22.82 17.63 10.71
C ASP A 77 -22.92 16.91 9.36
N PHE A 78 -22.54 15.63 9.34
CA PHE A 78 -22.58 14.80 8.14
C PHE A 78 -24.02 14.53 7.66
N ASP A 79 -25.01 14.54 8.55
CA ASP A 79 -26.42 14.37 8.17
C ASP A 79 -26.93 15.60 7.38
N GLU A 80 -26.53 16.81 7.78
CA GLU A 80 -26.85 18.04 7.04
C GLU A 80 -26.14 18.10 5.66
N LEU A 81 -24.92 17.55 5.59
CA LEU A 81 -24.15 17.42 4.36
C LEU A 81 -24.71 16.35 3.41
N GLY A 82 -25.47 15.39 3.93
CA GLY A 82 -25.86 14.17 3.21
C GLY A 82 -24.64 13.30 2.86
N PHE A 83 -23.62 13.32 3.70
CA PHE A 83 -22.42 12.50 3.52
C PHE A 83 -22.65 11.12 4.15
N GLU A 84 -22.78 10.10 3.31
CA GLU A 84 -22.84 8.71 3.76
C GLU A 84 -21.42 8.15 3.85
N GLU A 85 -20.92 7.97 5.08
CA GLU A 85 -19.65 7.28 5.30
C GLU A 85 -19.77 5.81 4.86
N ALA A 86 -18.79 5.35 4.08
CA ALA A 86 -18.67 3.92 3.81
C ALA A 86 -18.38 3.18 5.13
N LEU A 87 -18.95 1.98 5.28
CA LEU A 87 -18.72 1.16 6.47
C LEU A 87 -17.21 0.96 6.67
N THR A 88 -16.75 1.39 7.82
CA THR A 88 -15.35 1.31 8.23
C THR A 88 -14.98 -0.12 8.67
N ILE A 89 -13.70 -0.46 8.60
CA ILE A 89 -13.19 -1.80 8.93
C ILE A 89 -13.53 -2.25 10.36
N ASP A 90 -13.63 -1.32 11.32
CA ASP A 90 -14.05 -1.59 12.70
C ASP A 90 -15.54 -1.99 12.79
N LYS A 91 -16.36 -1.54 11.85
CA LYS A 91 -17.78 -1.87 11.72
C LYS A 91 -18.04 -3.02 10.73
N GLY A 92 -16.99 -3.71 10.27
CA GLY A 92 -17.08 -4.84 9.34
C GLY A 92 -17.20 -4.45 7.86
N GLY A 93 -16.90 -3.21 7.50
CA GLY A 93 -16.85 -2.75 6.11
C GLY A 93 -15.44 -2.76 5.52
N GLN A 94 -15.25 -1.99 4.44
CA GLN A 94 -13.99 -1.94 3.68
C GLN A 94 -13.22 -0.63 3.85
N ALA A 95 -13.83 0.42 4.41
CA ALA A 95 -13.18 1.72 4.51
C ALA A 95 -12.10 1.73 5.59
N VAL A 96 -10.89 2.14 5.22
CA VAL A 96 -9.71 2.11 6.11
C VAL A 96 -9.39 3.47 6.74
N TYR A 97 -10.12 4.52 6.34
CA TYR A 97 -10.03 5.85 6.92
C TYR A 97 -11.34 6.23 7.61
N LYS A 98 -11.21 6.89 8.76
CA LYS A 98 -12.30 7.58 9.45
C LYS A 98 -12.23 9.07 9.14
N ILE A 99 -13.37 9.68 8.85
CA ILE A 99 -13.41 11.09 8.49
C ILE A 99 -14.12 11.90 9.55
N GLU A 100 -13.55 13.05 9.87
CA GLU A 100 -14.05 13.97 10.88
C GLU A 100 -13.89 15.41 10.37
N VAL A 101 -14.93 16.23 10.55
CA VAL A 101 -14.82 17.68 10.33
C VAL A 101 -14.31 18.30 11.63
N THR A 102 -13.08 18.79 11.63
CA THR A 102 -12.45 19.35 12.83
C THR A 102 -12.86 20.79 13.08
N GLU A 103 -13.11 21.55 12.01
CA GLU A 103 -13.58 22.93 12.10
C GLU A 103 -14.62 23.20 11.02
N ALA A 104 -15.75 23.79 11.42
CA ALA A 104 -16.76 24.33 10.52
C ALA A 104 -17.13 25.73 11.00
N SER A 105 -16.96 26.73 10.13
CA SER A 105 -17.27 28.13 10.40
C SER A 105 -18.08 28.74 9.24
N LEU A 106 -18.37 30.03 9.31
CA LEU A 106 -19.08 30.73 8.23
C LEU A 106 -18.27 30.71 6.92
N ASN A 107 -16.95 30.86 6.98
CA ASN A 107 -16.11 31.07 5.80
C ASN A 107 -15.02 30.01 5.62
N THR A 108 -14.77 29.18 6.62
CA THR A 108 -13.69 28.19 6.62
C THR A 108 -14.22 26.85 7.08
N PHE A 109 -13.64 25.78 6.54
CA PHE A 109 -13.85 24.44 7.05
C PHE A 109 -12.54 23.66 6.97
N LYS A 110 -12.42 22.67 7.85
CA LYS A 110 -11.31 21.75 7.88
C LYS A 110 -11.85 20.36 8.17
N ALA A 111 -11.51 19.41 7.30
CA ALA A 111 -11.85 18.01 7.47
C ALA A 111 -10.58 17.15 7.43
N THR A 112 -10.56 16.12 8.27
CA THR A 112 -9.43 15.22 8.45
C THR A 112 -9.86 13.78 8.23
N ALA A 113 -9.04 13.01 7.51
CA ALA A 113 -9.18 11.58 7.34
C ALA A 113 -8.03 10.88 8.05
N THR A 114 -8.35 10.08 9.07
CA THR A 114 -7.39 9.37 9.92
C THR A 114 -7.47 7.87 9.63
N ALA A 115 -6.34 7.22 9.39
CA ALA A 115 -6.29 5.79 9.17
C ALA A 115 -6.72 5.02 10.44
N LEU A 116 -7.51 3.95 10.25
CA LEU A 116 -7.97 3.07 11.33
C LEU A 116 -6.96 1.95 11.64
N GLN A 117 -6.01 1.73 10.73
CA GLN A 117 -4.96 0.73 10.85
C GLN A 117 -3.62 1.39 10.58
N ASP A 118 -2.61 0.93 11.31
CA ASP A 118 -1.20 1.26 11.13
C ASP A 118 -0.66 0.45 9.94
N PHE A 119 -0.14 1.12 8.89
CA PHE A 119 0.27 0.44 7.66
C PHE A 119 1.71 -0.06 7.69
N ASP A 120 2.61 0.57 8.45
CA ASP A 120 4.02 0.18 8.55
C ASP A 120 4.42 -0.44 9.90
N GLY A 121 3.54 -0.39 10.91
CA GLY A 121 3.72 -1.00 12.22
C GLY A 121 4.45 -0.12 13.23
N ASP A 122 4.60 1.18 12.98
CA ASP A 122 5.34 2.12 13.83
C ASP A 122 4.48 2.78 14.94
N GLY A 123 3.16 2.55 14.93
CA GLY A 123 2.18 3.11 15.87
C GLY A 123 1.68 4.51 15.51
N ILE A 124 2.03 5.04 14.34
CA ILE A 124 1.61 6.33 13.81
C ILE A 124 0.57 6.11 12.70
N TYR A 125 -0.58 6.78 12.83
CA TYR A 125 -1.66 6.64 11.85
C TYR A 125 -1.59 7.72 10.77
N ASN A 126 -1.57 7.28 9.51
CA ASN A 126 -1.64 8.17 8.36
C ASN A 126 -2.84 9.13 8.48
N THR A 127 -2.59 10.42 8.36
CA THR A 127 -3.62 11.45 8.53
C THR A 127 -3.56 12.47 7.40
N TRP A 128 -4.68 12.62 6.69
CA TRP A 128 -4.88 13.60 5.63
C TRP A 128 -5.81 14.71 6.08
N GLU A 129 -5.59 15.92 5.59
CA GLU A 129 -6.42 17.08 5.83
C GLU A 129 -6.79 17.75 4.52
N ILE A 130 -8.02 18.28 4.46
CA ILE A 130 -8.48 19.17 3.42
C ILE A 130 -9.09 20.43 4.04
N ASN A 131 -8.92 21.55 3.34
CA ASN A 131 -9.50 22.84 3.72
C ASN A 131 -10.46 23.38 2.65
N GLN A 132 -11.05 24.55 2.89
CA GLN A 132 -11.98 25.22 1.97
C GLN A 132 -11.40 25.51 0.57
N ASP A 133 -10.08 25.67 0.46
CA ASP A 133 -9.39 25.96 -0.79
C ASP A 133 -9.07 24.68 -1.59
N ARG A 134 -9.56 23.52 -1.15
CA ARG A 134 -9.29 22.19 -1.73
C ARG A 134 -7.79 21.83 -1.69
N ILE A 135 -7.08 22.35 -0.70
CA ILE A 135 -5.67 21.99 -0.48
C ILE A 135 -5.66 20.71 0.35
N LEU A 136 -5.28 19.60 -0.30
CA LEU A 136 -5.03 18.32 0.35
C LEU A 136 -3.61 18.30 0.91
N LYS A 137 -3.49 18.03 2.21
CA LYS A 137 -2.20 17.94 2.87
C LYS A 137 -2.15 16.69 3.74
N GLU A 138 -1.10 15.92 3.55
CA GLU A 138 -0.73 14.84 4.47
C GLU A 138 -0.08 15.47 5.70
N ILE A 139 -0.72 15.34 6.86
CA ILE A 139 -0.21 15.84 8.14
C ILE A 139 0.78 14.84 8.73
N VAL A 140 0.43 13.56 8.64
CA VAL A 140 1.18 12.45 9.21
C VAL A 140 1.39 11.42 8.12
N LYS A 141 2.66 11.11 7.83
CA LYS A 141 3.06 10.17 6.78
C LYS A 141 3.22 8.76 7.32
N ASP A 142 2.88 7.80 6.48
CA ASP A 142 3.02 6.35 6.66
C ASP A 142 3.41 5.71 5.31
#